data_AF-A0A2P6PPS1-F1
#
_entry.id   AF-A0A2P6PPS1-F1
#
_cell.length_a   1.000
_cell.length_b   1.000
_cell.length_c   1.000
_cell.angle_alpha   90.00
_cell.angle_beta   90.00
_cell.angle_gamma   90.00
#
_symmetry.space_group_name_H-M   'P 1'
#
loop_
_entity.id
_entity.type
_entity.pdbx_description
1 polymer ?
#
loop_
_entity_poly.entity_id
_entity_poly.type
_entity_poly.pdbx_seq_one_letter_code
_entity_poly.pdbx_strand_id
1 'polypeptide(L)'
;MCVFLCEASYNARGPSREGCDEPGSGTVLYWSTNGKQKKAEGKVKFYNYTSCNIHHTTTKKLKFNTKYYYVVGVDHSERQFWFMTPPEVGPDVPYTFGLIGDPGQAFDSDKTLTHYELNPLKGETILFVGDLSYADDYPNHDNVRWDTWGRFTERSSA
;
A
#
# COMPACT_ATOMS: atom_id res chain seq x y z
N MET A 1 -4.97 12.11 -7.15
CA MET A 1 -3.66 11.49 -7.46
C MET A 1 -3.62 10.21 -6.64
N CYS A 2 -3.36 9.05 -7.26
CA CYS A 2 -3.20 7.79 -6.53
C CYS A 2 -1.73 7.39 -6.61
N VAL A 3 -1.13 7.13 -5.45
CA VAL A 3 0.26 6.70 -5.30
C VAL A 3 0.20 5.23 -4.91
N PHE A 4 0.75 4.36 -5.76
CA PHE A 4 1.01 2.98 -5.36
C PHE A 4 2.40 2.94 -4.75
N LEU A 5 2.45 2.68 -3.45
CA LEU A 5 3.65 2.17 -2.82
C LEU A 5 3.66 0.67 -3.10
N CYS A 6 4.30 0.29 -4.20
CA CYS A 6 4.70 -1.09 -4.39
C CYS A 6 6.01 -1.24 -3.62
N GLU A 7 5.92 -1.58 -2.34
CA GLU A 7 7.01 -2.36 -1.77
C GLU A 7 7.02 -3.66 -2.56
N ALA A 8 8.01 -3.81 -3.44
CA ALA A 8 8.26 -5.08 -4.09
C ALA A 8 8.82 -6.02 -3.01
N SER A 9 7.93 -6.45 -2.11
CA SER A 9 8.09 -7.64 -1.30
C SER A 9 8.02 -8.80 -2.27
N TYR A 10 9.11 -9.04 -2.98
CA TYR A 10 9.33 -10.31 -3.65
C TYR A 10 9.43 -11.36 -2.54
N ASN A 11 8.29 -12.00 -2.28
CA ASN A 11 8.16 -13.37 -1.79
C ASN A 11 9.16 -13.82 -0.70
N ALA A 12 9.15 -13.21 0.48
CA ALA A 12 9.65 -13.89 1.68
C ALA A 12 8.48 -14.68 2.31
N ARG A 13 8.18 -15.88 1.78
CA ARG A 13 7.50 -16.90 2.58
C ARG A 13 8.52 -17.47 3.57
N GLY A 14 8.90 -16.67 4.57
CA GLY A 14 9.88 -17.05 5.58
C GLY A 14 10.46 -15.84 6.29
N PRO A 15 11.09 -16.04 7.47
CA PRO A 15 11.80 -14.98 8.20
C PRO A 15 13.11 -14.51 7.52
N SER A 16 13.44 -15.01 6.32
CA SER A 16 14.65 -14.71 5.57
C SER A 16 14.41 -13.68 4.44
N ARG A 17 15.36 -12.75 4.28
CA ARG A 17 15.37 -11.68 3.27
C ARG A 17 15.64 -12.15 1.82
N GLU A 18 15.44 -13.43 1.52
CA GLU A 18 15.93 -14.14 0.30
C GLU A 18 15.24 -13.72 -1.02
N GLY A 19 14.39 -12.71 -1.02
CA GLY A 19 13.70 -12.23 -2.23
C GLY A 19 14.11 -10.84 -2.71
N CYS A 20 15.05 -10.18 -2.04
CA CYS A 20 15.40 -8.78 -2.33
C CYS A 20 16.60 -8.58 -3.27
N ASP A 21 17.12 -9.68 -3.82
CA ASP A 21 18.36 -9.70 -4.61
C ASP A 21 18.16 -9.27 -6.08
N GLU A 22 16.92 -9.30 -6.60
CA GLU A 22 16.62 -8.83 -7.96
C GLU A 22 15.91 -7.47 -7.93
N PRO A 23 16.24 -6.53 -8.83
CA PRO A 23 15.65 -5.18 -8.87
C PRO A 23 14.12 -5.14 -8.96
N GLY A 24 13.47 -6.24 -9.32
CA GLY A 24 12.04 -6.33 -9.56
C GLY A 24 11.57 -5.40 -10.69
N SER A 25 10.28 -5.49 -11.02
CA SER A 25 9.67 -4.57 -11.98
C SER A 25 8.98 -3.42 -11.27
N GLY A 26 9.38 -2.18 -11.58
CA GLY A 26 8.66 -0.96 -11.18
C GLY A 26 7.41 -0.67 -12.00
N THR A 27 7.07 -1.55 -12.94
CA THR A 27 5.88 -1.43 -13.76
C THR A 27 4.62 -1.70 -12.95
N VAL A 28 3.62 -0.83 -13.13
CA VAL A 28 2.24 -1.06 -12.70
C VAL A 28 1.35 -1.09 -13.93
N LEU A 29 0.59 -2.18 -14.11
CA LEU A 29 -0.49 -2.26 -15.09
C LEU A 29 -1.80 -1.89 -14.40
N TYR A 30 -2.64 -1.07 -15.02
CA TYR A 30 -3.91 -0.65 -14.42
C TYR A 30 -5.00 -0.40 -15.45
N TRP A 31 -6.26 -0.63 -15.05
CA TRP A 31 -7.44 -0.42 -15.88
C TRP A 31 -8.67 -0.13 -15.03
N SER A 32 -9.62 0.64 -15.57
CA SER A 32 -10.96 0.74 -14.97
C SER A 32 -11.80 -0.47 -15.36
N THR A 33 -12.86 -0.80 -14.62
CA THR A 33 -13.76 -1.94 -14.90
C THR A 33 -14.20 -2.06 -16.37
N ASN A 34 -14.41 -0.93 -17.05
CA ASN A 34 -14.81 -0.89 -18.48
C ASN A 34 -13.74 -0.25 -19.39
N GLY A 35 -12.49 -0.19 -18.95
CA GLY A 35 -11.41 0.52 -19.63
C GLY A 35 -10.39 -0.41 -20.28
N LYS A 36 -9.59 0.16 -21.18
CA LYS A 36 -8.38 -0.51 -21.68
C LYS A 36 -7.27 -0.46 -20.63
N GLN A 37 -6.46 -1.51 -20.62
CA GLN A 37 -5.25 -1.59 -19.81
C GLN A 37 -4.24 -0.51 -20.19
N LYS A 38 -3.61 0.06 -19.18
CA LYS A 38 -2.57 1.08 -19.26
C LYS A 38 -1.37 0.66 -18.43
N LYS A 39 -0.21 1.23 -18.74
CA LYS A 39 1.06 0.99 -18.05
C LYS A 39 1.55 2.28 -17.38
N ALA A 40 2.12 2.17 -16.20
CA ALA A 40 2.86 3.24 -15.52
C ALA A 40 4.19 2.68 -15.00
N GLU A 41 5.25 3.49 -15.03
CA GLU A 41 6.58 3.10 -14.57
C GLU A 41 6.95 3.83 -13.29
N GLY A 42 7.46 3.08 -12.33
CA GLY A 42 7.88 3.59 -11.03
C GLY A 42 9.33 4.03 -10.97
N LYS A 43 9.67 4.77 -9.91
CA LYS A 43 11.05 5.11 -9.55
C LYS A 43 11.50 4.25 -8.38
N VAL A 44 12.74 3.76 -8.45
CA VAL A 44 13.40 3.04 -7.36
C VAL A 44 14.21 4.03 -6.52
N LYS A 45 14.20 3.86 -5.20
CA LYS A 45 15.09 4.57 -4.27
C LYS A 45 15.83 3.57 -3.40
N PHE A 46 17.09 3.91 -3.11
CA PHE A 46 17.96 3.20 -2.16
C PHE A 46 18.44 4.19 -1.09
N TYR A 47 18.51 3.73 0.15
CA TYR A 47 19.08 4.47 1.27
C TYR A 47 20.16 3.63 1.98
N ASN A 48 20.73 4.18 3.05
CA ASN A 48 21.92 3.68 3.73
C ASN A 48 21.68 2.41 4.57
N TYR A 49 20.41 2.04 4.76
CA TYR A 49 19.97 0.70 5.14
C TYR A 49 19.80 -0.10 3.84
N THR A 50 20.34 -1.31 3.76
CA THR A 50 20.11 -2.21 2.63
C THR A 50 18.65 -2.69 2.65
N SER A 51 17.74 -1.82 2.19
CA SER A 51 16.35 -2.15 1.94
C SER A 51 16.23 -2.95 0.65
N CYS A 52 15.14 -3.69 0.54
CA CYS A 52 14.68 -4.19 -0.75
C CYS A 52 14.32 -3.01 -1.68
N ASN A 53 14.13 -3.30 -2.97
CA ASN A 53 13.77 -2.29 -3.96
C ASN A 53 12.38 -1.70 -3.66
N ILE A 54 12.33 -0.39 -3.37
CA ILE A 54 11.06 0.31 -3.13
C ILE A 54 10.64 1.00 -4.43
N HIS A 55 9.51 0.61 -4.99
CA HIS A 55 8.98 1.16 -6.24
C HIS A 55 7.81 2.09 -5.95
N HIS A 56 7.95 3.36 -6.36
CA HIS A 56 6.87 4.33 -6.30
C HIS A 56 6.36 4.60 -7.72
N THR A 57 5.09 4.29 -7.96
CA THR A 57 4.42 4.57 -9.25
C THR A 57 3.22 5.48 -9.05
N THR A 58 3.21 6.62 -9.75
CA THR A 58 2.08 7.56 -9.70
C THR A 58 1.20 7.42 -10.94
N THR A 59 -0.07 7.08 -10.74
CA THR A 59 -1.05 7.08 -11.82
C THR A 59 -1.85 8.38 -11.83
N LYS A 60 -1.92 9.00 -13.02
CA LYS A 60 -2.55 10.32 -13.22
C LYS A 60 -3.76 10.23 -14.16
N LYS A 61 -4.60 11.27 -14.15
CA LYS A 61 -5.77 11.41 -15.05
C LYS A 61 -6.74 10.22 -14.95
N LEU A 62 -6.97 9.75 -13.72
CA LEU A 62 -8.02 8.78 -13.42
C LEU A 62 -9.38 9.47 -13.43
N LYS A 63 -10.44 8.71 -13.77
CA LYS A 63 -11.82 9.19 -13.66
C LYS A 63 -12.24 9.17 -12.18
N PHE A 64 -13.07 10.14 -11.77
CA PHE A 64 -13.67 10.16 -10.43
C PHE A 64 -14.69 9.02 -10.24
N ASN A 65 -14.94 8.65 -8.99
CA ASN A 65 -15.92 7.63 -8.59
C ASN A 65 -15.88 6.35 -9.44
N THR A 66 -14.67 5.83 -9.69
CA THR A 66 -14.45 4.72 -10.64
C THR A 66 -13.57 3.67 -10.00
N LYS A 67 -13.98 2.40 -10.13
CA LYS A 67 -13.17 1.25 -9.73
C LYS A 67 -12.02 1.03 -10.70
N TYR A 68 -10.81 0.93 -10.17
CA TYR A 68 -9.61 0.58 -10.92
C TYR A 68 -9.01 -0.70 -10.35
N TYR A 69 -8.59 -1.57 -11.25
CA TYR A 69 -7.74 -2.71 -10.96
C TYR A 69 -6.31 -2.35 -11.30
N TYR A 70 -5.37 -2.91 -10.57
CA TYR A 70 -3.95 -2.77 -10.88
C TYR A 70 -3.17 -4.04 -10.53
N VAL A 71 -2.06 -4.24 -11.24
CA VAL A 71 -1.13 -5.36 -11.07
C VAL A 71 0.26 -4.81 -10.83
N VAL A 72 0.94 -5.37 -9.83
CA VAL A 72 2.35 -5.13 -9.49
C VAL A 72 3.16 -6.42 -9.64
N GLY A 73 4.49 -6.32 -9.71
CA GLY A 73 5.37 -7.49 -9.86
C GLY A 73 5.32 -8.12 -11.27
N VAL A 74 5.03 -7.30 -12.28
CA VAL A 74 4.91 -7.70 -13.69
C VAL A 74 6.17 -8.42 -14.17
N ASP A 75 5.97 -9.45 -14.98
CA ASP A 75 7.02 -10.35 -15.50
C ASP A 75 7.72 -11.21 -14.45
N HIS A 76 7.26 -11.19 -13.18
CA HIS A 76 7.81 -12.02 -12.11
C HIS A 76 6.70 -12.65 -11.25
N SER A 77 6.37 -12.08 -10.08
CA SER A 77 5.30 -12.55 -9.20
C SER A 77 4.16 -11.52 -9.18
N GLU A 78 3.23 -11.71 -10.11
CA GLU A 78 2.12 -10.78 -10.29
C GLU A 78 1.12 -10.86 -9.14
N ARG A 79 0.75 -9.69 -8.62
CA ARG A 79 -0.30 -9.54 -7.59
C ARG A 79 -1.29 -8.47 -8.05
N GLN A 80 -2.57 -8.81 -8.01
CA GLN A 80 -3.65 -7.93 -8.45
C GLN A 80 -4.43 -7.38 -7.26
N PHE A 81 -4.71 -6.08 -7.32
CA PHE A 81 -5.46 -5.33 -6.32
C PHE A 81 -6.48 -4.42 -7.00
N TRP A 82 -7.25 -3.69 -6.22
CA TRP A 82 -8.20 -2.71 -6.74
C TRP A 82 -8.47 -1.60 -5.74
N PHE A 83 -8.79 -0.41 -6.24
CA PHE A 83 -9.19 0.73 -5.43
C PHE A 83 -10.33 1.50 -6.12
N MET A 84 -11.03 2.32 -5.35
CA MET A 84 -12.02 3.28 -5.84
C MET A 84 -11.43 4.67 -5.84
N THR A 85 -11.52 5.40 -6.95
CA THR A 85 -11.24 6.85 -6.91
C THR A 85 -12.36 7.58 -6.18
N PRO A 86 -12.05 8.64 -5.42
CA PRO A 86 -13.07 9.43 -4.75
C PRO A 86 -13.99 10.10 -5.79
N PRO A 87 -15.21 10.50 -5.38
CA PRO A 87 -16.05 11.37 -6.19
C PRO A 87 -15.38 12.70 -6.49
N GLU A 88 -15.92 13.42 -7.48
CA GLU A 88 -15.45 14.76 -7.79
C GLU A 88 -15.73 15.70 -6.60
N VAL A 89 -14.82 16.64 -6.36
CA VAL A 89 -14.93 17.56 -5.21
C VAL A 89 -16.17 18.44 -5.38
N GLY A 90 -17.02 18.46 -4.36
CA GLY A 90 -18.21 19.30 -4.31
C GLY A 90 -18.63 19.57 -2.86
N PRO A 91 -19.43 20.62 -2.61
CA PRO A 91 -19.80 21.05 -1.26
C PRO A 91 -20.59 19.99 -0.48
N ASP A 92 -21.43 19.23 -1.17
CA ASP A 92 -22.38 18.28 -0.55
C ASP A 92 -22.04 16.81 -0.87
N VAL A 93 -20.78 16.52 -1.21
CA VAL A 93 -20.35 15.18 -1.60
C VAL A 93 -20.02 14.37 -0.34
N PRO A 94 -20.79 13.31 -0.01
CA PRO A 94 -20.51 12.50 1.17
C PRO A 94 -19.23 11.69 0.96
N TYR A 95 -18.45 11.56 2.03
CA TYR A 95 -17.24 10.73 2.04
C TYR A 95 -16.96 10.24 3.46
N THR A 96 -16.59 8.97 3.61
CA THR A 96 -16.32 8.39 4.94
C THR A 96 -14.84 8.17 5.16
N PHE A 97 -14.26 8.87 6.14
CA PHE A 97 -12.87 8.68 6.56
C PHE A 97 -12.79 7.75 7.77
N GLY A 98 -11.90 6.76 7.71
CA GLY A 98 -11.36 6.10 8.89
C GLY A 98 -10.27 6.96 9.52
N LEU A 99 -10.20 7.01 10.84
CA LEU A 99 -9.13 7.69 11.57
C LEU A 99 -8.40 6.67 12.44
N ILE A 100 -7.11 6.52 12.24
CA ILE A 100 -6.25 5.61 13.01
C ILE A 100 -4.99 6.37 13.41
N GLY A 101 -4.68 6.37 14.70
CA GLY A 101 -3.44 6.91 15.25
C GLY A 101 -2.67 5.80 15.93
N ASP A 102 -1.34 5.93 15.93
CA ASP A 102 -0.45 5.12 16.75
C ASP A 102 -0.66 3.61 16.56
N PRO A 103 -0.87 3.11 15.32
CA PRO A 103 -1.28 1.73 15.12
C PRO A 103 -0.25 0.74 15.63
N GLY A 104 1.05 0.93 15.36
CA GLY A 104 2.06 -0.09 15.62
C GLY A 104 1.75 -1.42 14.93
N GLN A 105 2.26 -2.50 15.51
CA GLN A 105 2.15 -3.87 14.97
C GLN A 105 1.93 -4.93 16.06
N ALA A 106 1.29 -4.53 17.16
CA ALA A 106 0.92 -5.40 18.26
C ALA A 106 -0.42 -6.11 17.99
N PHE A 107 -0.82 -7.01 18.89
CA PHE A 107 -2.09 -7.72 18.77
C PHE A 107 -3.32 -6.79 18.77
N ASP A 108 -3.27 -5.70 19.53
CA ASP A 108 -4.36 -4.72 19.56
C ASP A 108 -4.40 -3.85 18.28
N SER A 109 -3.26 -3.70 17.60
CA SER A 109 -3.17 -3.10 16.27
C SER A 109 -3.98 -3.92 15.25
N ASP A 110 -3.85 -5.25 15.28
CA ASP A 110 -4.57 -6.16 14.39
C ASP A 110 -6.08 -6.07 14.61
N LYS A 111 -6.53 -6.06 15.87
CA LYS A 111 -7.94 -5.84 16.21
C LYS A 111 -8.47 -4.50 15.69
N THR A 112 -7.68 -3.44 15.80
CA THR A 112 -8.07 -2.10 15.35
C THR A 112 -8.30 -2.08 13.85
N LEU A 113 -7.37 -2.65 13.07
CA LEU A 113 -7.51 -2.78 11.62
C LEU A 113 -8.70 -3.68 11.23
N THR A 114 -8.87 -4.82 11.90
CA THR A 114 -10.03 -5.70 11.65
C THR A 114 -11.36 -5.02 11.99
N HIS A 115 -11.43 -4.25 13.07
CA HIS A 115 -12.63 -3.48 13.39
C HIS A 115 -12.92 -2.39 12.37
N TYR A 116 -11.89 -1.75 11.82
CA TYR A 116 -12.05 -0.79 10.72
C TYR A 116 -12.61 -1.48 9.46
N GLU A 117 -12.01 -2.60 9.06
CA GLU A 117 -12.43 -3.39 7.88
C GLU A 117 -13.88 -3.90 7.99
N LEU A 118 -14.29 -4.29 9.20
CA LEU A 118 -15.63 -4.81 9.48
C LEU A 118 -16.65 -3.72 9.85
N ASN A 119 -16.25 -2.44 9.86
CA ASN A 119 -17.15 -1.36 10.24
C ASN A 119 -18.29 -1.22 9.21
N PRO A 120 -19.57 -1.26 9.63
CA PRO A 120 -20.71 -1.15 8.71
C PRO A 120 -20.76 0.17 7.94
N LEU A 121 -20.11 1.23 8.43
CA LEU A 121 -20.00 2.52 7.74
C LEU A 121 -19.09 2.45 6.50
N LYS A 122 -18.24 1.43 6.38
CA LYS A 122 -17.32 1.18 5.24
C LYS A 122 -16.47 2.40 4.89
N GLY A 123 -15.42 2.64 5.67
CA GLY A 123 -14.47 3.71 5.39
C GLY A 123 -13.87 3.60 3.98
N GLU A 124 -13.81 4.74 3.29
CA GLU A 124 -13.31 4.83 1.90
C GLU A 124 -11.83 5.21 1.85
N THR A 125 -11.33 5.87 2.89
CA THR A 125 -9.92 6.25 3.05
C THR A 125 -9.56 6.28 4.54
N ILE A 126 -8.39 5.75 4.89
CA ILE A 126 -7.82 5.88 6.23
C ILE A 126 -6.94 7.13 6.28
N LEU A 127 -7.16 7.96 7.29
CA LEU A 127 -6.25 9.02 7.70
C LEU A 127 -5.42 8.51 8.88
N PHE A 128 -4.14 8.25 8.62
CA PHE A 128 -3.17 7.94 9.67
C PHE A 128 -2.65 9.23 10.31
N VAL A 129 -2.83 9.39 11.63
CA VAL A 129 -2.48 10.64 12.34
C VAL A 129 -1.10 10.64 13.01
N GLY A 130 -0.26 9.63 12.75
CA GLY A 130 1.09 9.54 13.28
C GLY A 130 1.53 8.11 13.57
N ASP A 131 2.79 7.97 13.94
CA ASP A 131 3.41 6.81 14.60
C ASP A 131 3.00 5.44 14.05
N LEU A 132 3.62 5.08 12.91
CA LEU A 132 3.24 3.91 12.14
C LEU A 132 3.76 2.59 12.75
N SER A 133 5.05 2.31 12.60
CA SER A 133 5.61 0.97 12.87
C SER A 133 6.20 0.80 14.27
N TYR A 134 6.53 1.90 14.96
CA TYR A 134 7.34 1.92 16.19
C TYR A 134 8.64 1.11 16.06
N ALA A 135 9.28 1.16 14.87
CA ALA A 135 10.53 0.45 14.62
C ALA A 135 11.71 0.99 15.45
N ASP A 136 11.63 2.25 15.87
CA ASP A 136 12.61 2.97 16.69
C ASP A 136 12.68 2.48 18.14
N ASP A 137 11.61 1.88 18.66
CA ASP A 137 11.59 1.24 19.98
C ASP A 137 12.43 -0.06 20.06
N TYR A 138 12.90 -0.57 18.91
CA TYR A 138 13.71 -1.78 18.82
C TYR A 138 15.21 -1.49 18.81
N PRO A 139 16.06 -2.43 19.26
CA PRO A 139 17.52 -2.26 19.23
C PRO A 139 18.02 -1.83 17.85
N ASN A 140 18.75 -0.70 17.81
CA ASN A 140 19.30 -0.09 16.59
C ASN A 140 18.25 0.37 15.56
N HIS A 141 17.01 0.64 15.98
CA HIS A 141 15.90 1.02 15.11
C HIS A 141 15.72 0.00 13.99
N ASP A 142 15.50 -1.26 14.37
CA ASP A 142 15.45 -2.40 13.46
C ASP A 142 14.43 -2.17 12.32
N ASN A 143 14.91 -1.72 11.16
CA ASN A 143 14.07 -1.36 10.02
C ASN A 143 13.34 -2.57 9.40
N VAL A 144 13.65 -3.81 9.81
CA VAL A 144 12.81 -4.97 9.49
C VAL A 144 11.38 -4.77 10.02
N ARG A 145 11.22 -3.98 11.08
CA ARG A 145 9.91 -3.62 11.65
C ARG A 145 9.07 -2.74 10.73
N TRP A 146 9.68 -1.99 9.83
CA TRP A 146 8.96 -1.31 8.74
C TRP A 146 8.46 -2.32 7.70
N ASP A 147 9.29 -3.29 7.32
CA ASP A 147 8.91 -4.35 6.36
C ASP A 147 7.75 -5.22 6.89
N THR A 148 7.74 -5.54 8.19
CA THR A 148 6.62 -6.28 8.80
C THR A 148 5.35 -5.45 8.92
N TRP A 149 5.49 -4.17 9.26
CA TRP A 149 4.35 -3.25 9.34
C TRP A 149 3.70 -3.04 7.96
N GLY A 150 4.48 -2.83 6.91
CA GLY A 150 3.98 -2.68 5.54
C GLY A 150 3.16 -3.88 5.07
N ARG A 151 3.66 -5.11 5.30
CA ARG A 151 2.93 -6.36 5.02
C ARG A 151 1.67 -6.53 5.87
N PHE A 152 1.71 -6.07 7.12
CA PHE A 152 0.58 -6.14 8.03
C PHE A 152 -0.57 -5.22 7.61
N THR A 153 -0.28 -3.98 7.22
CA THR A 153 -1.32 -3.00 6.84
C THR A 153 -1.83 -3.16 5.41
N GLU A 154 -1.08 -3.86 4.54
CA GLU A 154 -1.38 -4.01 3.10
C GLU A 154 -2.83 -4.42 2.83
N ARG A 155 -3.39 -5.32 3.64
CA ARG A 155 -4.78 -5.80 3.50
C ARG A 155 -5.85 -4.70 3.58
N SER A 156 -5.53 -3.57 4.20
CA SER A 156 -6.42 -2.43 4.44
C SER A 156 -6.08 -1.22 3.55
N SER A 157 -4.91 -1.22 2.92
CA SER A 157 -4.32 -0.06 2.25
C SER A 157 -3.96 -0.28 0.78
N ALA A 158 -4.17 -1.49 0.24
CA ALA A 158 -3.88 -1.87 -1.15
C ALA A 158 -5.16 -2.01 -2.00
#